data_AF-A0A2A2ERP5-F1
#
_entry.id   AF-A0A2A2ERP5-F1
#
_cell.length_a   1.000
_cell.length_b   1.000
_cell.length_c   1.000
_cell.angle_alpha   90.00
_cell.angle_beta   90.00
_cell.angle_gamma   90.00
#
_symmetry.space_group_name_H-M   'P 1'
#
loop_
_entity.id
_entity.type
_entity.pdbx_description
1 polymer ?
#
loop_
_entity_poly.entity_id
_entity_poly.type
_entity_poly.pdbx_seq_one_letter_code
_entity_poly.pdbx_strand_id
1 'polypeptide(L)'
;MKSYDMSSLARDHGFVGKVRISERVMDDCMYVAEHVVSEHGVSPIERFQLLLQNVASQLCGYPAGTQAVRLTHHRIPPSGNPHQPLALELEALVVQNDRQHGDYLLVARHDELNHALLAAA
;
A
#
# COMPACT_ATOMS: atom_id res chain seq x y z
N MET A 1 4.69 -7.79 11.75
CA MET A 1 4.79 -7.47 10.31
C MET A 1 5.75 -6.29 10.14
N LYS A 2 6.65 -6.33 9.16
CA LYS A 2 7.58 -5.22 8.89
C LYS A 2 6.89 -4.19 7.98
N SER A 3 7.10 -2.92 8.27
CA SER A 3 6.55 -1.79 7.50
C SER A 3 7.57 -0.65 7.44
N TYR A 4 7.42 0.22 6.44
CA TYR A 4 8.28 1.36 6.20
C TYR A 4 7.49 2.66 6.33
N ASP A 5 8.12 3.68 6.90
CA ASP A 5 7.55 5.02 6.97
C ASP A 5 7.60 5.69 5.59
N MET A 6 6.43 6.01 5.04
CA MET A 6 6.26 6.61 3.73
C MET A 6 5.55 7.97 3.83
N SER A 7 5.51 8.55 5.03
CA SER A 7 4.75 9.77 5.32
C SER A 7 5.18 10.95 4.45
N SER A 8 6.49 11.10 4.17
CA SER A 8 7.00 12.17 3.33
C SER A 8 6.47 12.09 1.90
N LEU A 9 6.50 10.90 1.30
CA LEU A 9 6.01 10.69 -0.06
C LEU A 9 4.48 10.70 -0.12
N ALA A 10 3.80 10.10 0.87
CA ALA A 10 2.35 10.10 0.94
C ALA A 10 1.75 11.51 1.07
N ARG A 11 2.47 12.45 1.71
CA ARG A 11 2.04 13.85 1.80
C ARG A 11 1.83 14.49 0.42
N ASP A 12 2.69 14.19 -0.54
CA ASP A 12 2.61 14.71 -1.91
C ASP A 12 1.35 14.19 -2.65
N HIS A 13 0.71 13.15 -2.11
CA HIS A 13 -0.50 12.53 -2.64
C HIS A 13 -1.74 12.76 -1.75
N GLY A 14 -1.70 13.75 -0.86
CA GLY A 14 -2.88 14.22 -0.11
C GLY A 14 -3.12 13.54 1.24
N PHE A 15 -2.20 12.68 1.71
CA PHE A 15 -2.30 12.12 3.06
C PHE A 15 -1.92 13.14 4.12
N VAL A 16 -2.63 13.11 5.25
CA VAL A 16 -2.32 13.87 6.46
C VAL A 16 -1.98 12.89 7.58
N GLY A 17 -0.85 13.13 8.26
CA GLY A 17 -0.37 12.28 9.34
C GLY A 17 0.66 11.24 8.88
N LYS A 18 0.92 10.24 9.74
CA LYS A 18 1.91 9.19 9.47
C LYS A 18 1.30 8.09 8.62
N VAL A 19 2.00 7.71 7.56
CA VAL A 19 1.60 6.60 6.68
C VAL A 19 2.71 5.57 6.65
N ARG A 20 2.37 4.33 6.94
CA ARG A 20 3.28 3.18 6.88
C ARG A 20 2.78 2.17 5.88
N ILE A 21 3.68 1.67 5.05
CA ILE A 21 3.36 0.65 4.05
C ILE A 21 4.05 -0.65 4.46
N SER A 22 3.33 -1.77 4.40
CA SER A 22 3.91 -3.09 4.62
C SER A 22 5.06 -3.37 3.65
N GLU A 23 6.02 -4.18 4.08
CA GLU A 23 7.13 -4.60 3.22
C GLU A 23 6.66 -5.30 1.95
N ARG A 24 5.63 -6.15 2.00
CA ARG A 24 5.16 -6.86 0.80
C ARG A 24 4.49 -5.94 -0.22
N VAL A 25 3.76 -4.91 0.21
CA VAL A 25 3.20 -3.90 -0.72
C VAL A 25 4.33 -3.08 -1.35
N MET A 26 5.36 -2.74 -0.57
CA MET A 26 6.55 -2.07 -1.11
C MET A 26 7.24 -2.94 -2.15
N ASP A 27 7.52 -4.20 -1.83
CA ASP A 27 8.17 -5.16 -2.73
C ASP A 27 7.35 -5.36 -4.02
N ASP A 28 6.01 -5.39 -3.92
CA ASP A 28 5.13 -5.51 -5.09
C ASP A 28 5.25 -4.34 -6.08
N CYS A 29 5.44 -3.13 -5.55
CA CYS A 29 5.65 -1.94 -6.37
C CYS A 29 7.07 -1.88 -6.93
N MET A 30 8.06 -2.30 -6.13
CA MET A 30 9.47 -2.29 -6.50
C MET A 30 9.83 -3.39 -7.49
N TYR A 31 9.06 -4.48 -7.54
CA TYR A 31 9.27 -5.59 -8.46
C TYR A 31 8.55 -5.36 -9.80
N VAL A 32 9.32 -4.93 -10.79
CA VAL A 32 8.89 -4.75 -12.18
C VAL A 32 9.93 -5.39 -13.09
N ALA A 33 9.51 -6.25 -14.02
CA ALA A 33 10.41 -6.81 -15.01
C ALA A 33 10.96 -5.70 -15.93
N GLU A 34 12.24 -5.80 -16.30
CA GLU A 34 12.93 -4.78 -17.08
C GLU A 34 12.22 -4.44 -18.39
N HIS A 35 11.71 -5.46 -19.11
CA HIS A 35 10.97 -5.27 -20.36
C HIS A 35 9.72 -4.40 -20.17
N VAL A 36 9.00 -4.52 -19.04
CA VAL A 36 7.83 -3.69 -18.74
C VAL A 36 8.25 -2.24 -18.55
N VAL A 37 9.36 -1.99 -17.86
CA VAL A 37 9.89 -0.63 -17.69
C VAL A 37 10.28 -0.03 -19.04
N SER A 38 10.93 -0.82 -19.90
CA SER A 38 11.28 -0.38 -21.26
C SER A 38 10.06 -0.11 -22.14
N GLU A 39 9.00 -0.93 -22.05
CA GLU A 39 7.80 -0.83 -22.87
C GLU A 39 6.84 0.27 -22.42
N HIS A 40 6.66 0.42 -21.11
CA HIS A 40 5.68 1.35 -20.55
C HIS A 40 6.30 2.66 -20.04
N GLY A 41 7.63 2.71 -19.88
CA GLY A 41 8.32 3.89 -19.36
C GLY A 41 8.01 4.20 -17.89
N VAL A 42 7.35 3.29 -17.16
CA VAL A 42 6.98 3.49 -15.76
C VAL A 42 7.98 2.79 -14.86
N SER A 43 8.67 3.59 -14.05
CA SER A 43 9.61 3.12 -13.04
C SER A 43 8.89 2.48 -11.83
N PRO A 44 9.60 1.67 -11.04
CA PRO A 44 9.01 1.10 -9.81
C PRO A 44 8.55 2.16 -8.79
N ILE A 45 9.22 3.31 -8.76
CA ILE A 45 8.85 4.45 -7.90
C ILE A 45 7.53 5.05 -8.38
N GLU A 46 7.35 5.24 -9.68
CA GLU A 46 6.09 5.75 -10.23
C GLU A 46 4.92 4.79 -9.99
N ARG A 47 5.16 3.47 -10.09
CA ARG A 47 4.15 2.47 -9.67
C ARG A 47 3.74 2.64 -8.22
N PHE A 48 4.70 2.89 -7.33
CA PHE A 48 4.40 3.15 -5.93
C PHE A 48 3.63 4.46 -5.71
N GLN A 49 3.95 5.52 -6.45
CA GLN A 49 3.21 6.78 -6.41
C GLN A 49 1.76 6.60 -6.89
N LEU A 50 1.54 5.82 -7.95
CA LEU A 50 0.20 5.46 -8.42
C LEU A 50 -0.58 4.66 -7.36
N LEU A 51 0.08 3.77 -6.61
CA LEU A 51 -0.53 3.09 -5.47
C LEU A 51 -0.98 4.09 -4.40
N LEU A 52 -0.12 5.02 -4.00
CA LEU A 52 -0.48 6.04 -2.99
C LEU A 52 -1.65 6.91 -3.46
N GLN A 53 -1.62 7.38 -4.70
CA GLN A 53 -2.71 8.18 -5.28
C GLN A 53 -4.03 7.40 -5.32
N ASN A 54 -3.98 6.13 -5.71
CA ASN A 54 -5.15 5.27 -5.76
C ASN A 54 -5.72 4.99 -4.36
N VAL A 55 -4.87 4.75 -3.36
CA VAL A 55 -5.29 4.58 -1.96
C VAL A 55 -5.94 5.87 -1.46
N ALA A 56 -5.30 7.03 -1.63
CA ALA A 56 -5.86 8.32 -1.23
C ALA A 56 -7.24 8.55 -1.84
N SER A 57 -7.36 8.34 -3.16
CA SER A 57 -8.62 8.51 -3.89
C SER A 57 -9.73 7.60 -3.38
N GLN A 58 -9.43 6.35 -3.02
CA GLN A 58 -10.44 5.44 -2.47
C GLN A 58 -10.81 5.81 -1.03
N LEU A 59 -9.84 6.22 -0.20
CA LEU A 59 -10.08 6.63 1.18
C LEU A 59 -11.01 7.85 1.29
N CYS A 60 -10.95 8.78 0.33
CA CYS A 60 -11.87 9.91 0.26
C CYS A 60 -13.36 9.51 0.17
N GLY A 61 -13.66 8.28 -0.26
CA GLY A 61 -15.02 7.76 -0.34
C GLY A 61 -15.60 7.26 0.99
N TYR A 62 -14.79 7.17 2.05
CA TYR A 62 -15.22 6.64 3.34
C TYR A 62 -15.52 7.74 4.36
N PRO A 63 -16.48 7.52 5.28
CA PRO A 63 -16.80 8.48 6.33
C PRO A 63 -15.61 8.78 7.26
N ALA A 64 -15.57 9.98 7.83
CA ALA A 64 -14.63 10.33 8.88
C ALA A 64 -14.79 9.38 10.09
N GLY A 65 -13.67 8.97 10.68
CA GLY A 65 -13.64 8.01 11.79
C GLY A 65 -13.59 6.55 11.38
N THR A 66 -13.62 6.24 10.07
CA THR A 66 -13.41 4.87 9.57
C THR A 66 -12.04 4.33 10.03
N GLN A 67 -12.05 3.15 10.67
CA GLN A 67 -10.84 2.55 11.26
C GLN A 67 -10.13 1.58 10.33
N ALA A 68 -10.86 0.88 9.47
CA ALA A 68 -10.31 -0.10 8.55
C ALA A 68 -11.13 -0.15 7.26
N VAL A 69 -10.47 -0.27 6.12
CA VAL A 69 -11.14 -0.45 4.82
C VAL A 69 -10.37 -1.40 3.93
N ARG A 70 -11.11 -2.18 3.13
CA ARG A 70 -10.53 -2.94 2.02
C ARG A 70 -10.53 -2.09 0.76
N LEU A 71 -9.41 -2.13 0.06
CA LEU A 71 -9.15 -1.35 -1.14
C LEU A 71 -8.61 -2.30 -2.23
N THR A 72 -8.93 -2.01 -3.48
CA THR A 72 -8.35 -2.76 -4.61
C THR A 72 -7.44 -1.83 -5.40
N HIS A 73 -6.16 -2.16 -5.50
CA HIS A 73 -5.20 -1.49 -6.37
C HIS A 73 -4.91 -2.36 -7.58
N HIS A 74 -4.85 -1.78 -8.78
CA HIS A 74 -4.45 -2.52 -9.98
C HIS A 74 -2.99 -2.20 -10.33
N ARG A 75 -2.19 -3.24 -10.55
CA ARG A 75 -0.79 -3.09 -10.99
C ARG A 75 -0.75 -2.51 -12.39
N ILE A 76 -0.47 -1.20 -12.47
CA ILE A 76 -0.35 -0.48 -13.73
C ILE A 76 1.02 0.22 -13.76
N PRO A 77 1.93 -0.19 -14.65
CA PRO A 77 1.85 -1.38 -15.50
C PRO A 77 1.90 -2.69 -14.67
N PRO A 78 1.55 -3.85 -15.25
CA PRO A 78 1.76 -5.16 -14.64
C PRO A 78 3.23 -5.38 -14.26
N SER A 79 3.53 -6.37 -13.42
CA SER A 79 4.92 -6.68 -13.04
C SER A 79 5.72 -7.38 -14.15
N GLY A 80 5.07 -7.83 -15.22
CA GLY A 80 5.67 -8.70 -16.25
C GLY A 80 5.66 -10.18 -15.88
N ASN A 81 5.13 -10.56 -14.71
CA ASN A 81 4.90 -11.95 -14.35
C ASN A 81 3.48 -12.38 -14.75
N PRO A 82 3.30 -13.32 -15.70
CA PRO A 82 1.98 -13.75 -16.18
C PRO A 82 1.17 -14.52 -15.14
N HIS A 83 1.80 -15.03 -14.07
CA HIS A 83 1.13 -15.75 -12.99
C HIS A 83 0.73 -14.85 -11.83
N GLN A 84 1.17 -13.59 -11.82
CA GLN A 84 0.80 -12.65 -10.77
C GLN A 84 -0.55 -12.00 -11.11
N PRO A 85 -1.52 -11.98 -10.17
CA PRO A 85 -2.78 -11.27 -10.39
C PRO A 85 -2.54 -9.80 -10.75
N LEU A 86 -3.45 -9.18 -11.50
CA LEU A 86 -3.37 -7.74 -11.79
C LEU A 86 -3.89 -6.92 -10.61
N ALA A 87 -4.98 -7.38 -10.00
CA ALA A 87 -5.53 -6.79 -8.79
C ALA A 87 -4.68 -7.15 -7.57
N LEU A 88 -4.49 -6.17 -6.70
CA LEU A 88 -3.85 -6.26 -5.41
C LEU A 88 -4.87 -5.82 -4.36
N GLU A 89 -5.35 -6.78 -3.58
CA GLU A 89 -6.25 -6.51 -2.47
C GLU A 89 -5.44 -5.97 -1.29
N LEU A 90 -5.75 -4.73 -0.92
CA LEU A 90 -5.13 -3.98 0.15
C LEU A 90 -6.12 -3.77 1.29
N GLU A 91 -5.56 -3.49 2.44
CA GLU A 91 -6.32 -3.04 3.60
C GLU A 91 -5.59 -1.86 4.22
N ALA A 92 -6.34 -0.78 4.44
CA ALA A 92 -5.88 0.42 5.11
C ALA A 92 -6.47 0.45 6.52
N LEU A 93 -5.61 0.40 7.54
CA LEU A 93 -5.97 0.28 8.95
C LEU A 93 -5.36 1.45 9.74
N VAL A 94 -6.18 2.12 10.53
CA VAL A 94 -5.71 3.09 11.52
C VAL A 94 -5.13 2.33 12.71
N VAL A 95 -3.85 2.50 12.97
CA VAL A 95 -3.16 1.96 14.14
C VAL A 95 -2.98 3.10 15.13
N GLN A 96 -3.45 2.88 16.35
CA GLN A 96 -3.38 3.85 17.44
C GLN A 96 -2.56 3.31 18.60
N ASN A 97 -1.93 4.21 19.37
CA ASN A 97 -1.16 3.88 20.57
C ASN A 97 -0.01 2.89 20.32
N ASP A 98 0.55 2.85 19.11
CA ASP A 98 1.75 2.07 18.83
C ASP A 98 2.93 2.68 19.60
N ARG A 99 3.58 1.86 20.44
CA ARG A 99 4.64 2.34 21.35
C ARG A 99 5.87 2.87 20.63
N GLN A 100 6.12 2.44 19.40
CA GLN A 100 7.32 2.81 18.65
C GLN A 100 7.04 3.93 17.65
N HIS A 101 5.88 3.93 17.02
CA HIS A 101 5.57 4.79 15.90
C HIS A 101 4.45 5.81 16.18
N GLY A 102 3.73 5.67 17.29
CA GLY A 102 2.53 6.48 17.60
C GLY A 102 1.37 6.15 16.67
N ASP A 103 0.47 7.08 16.44
CA ASP A 103 -0.68 6.86 15.56
C ASP A 103 -0.26 6.95 14.08
N TYR A 104 -0.69 5.98 13.26
CA TYR A 104 -0.43 5.96 11.82
C TYR A 104 -1.50 5.22 11.03
N LEU A 105 -1.60 5.53 9.75
CA LEU A 105 -2.31 4.71 8.77
C LEU A 105 -1.37 3.62 8.24
N LEU A 106 -1.76 2.37 8.38
CA LEU A 106 -1.07 1.22 7.84
C LEU A 106 -1.75 0.77 6.55
N VAL A 107 -1.01 0.64 5.46
CA VAL A 107 -1.49 0.00 4.23
C VAL A 107 -0.72 -1.31 4.03
N ALA A 108 -1.44 -2.42 4.02
CA ALA A 108 -0.90 -3.75 3.83
C ALA A 108 -1.73 -4.54 2.83
N ARG A 109 -1.24 -5.69 2.36
CA ARG A 109 -2.11 -6.61 1.64
C ARG A 109 -3.14 -7.20 2.59
N HIS A 110 -4.33 -7.47 2.09
CA HIS A 110 -5.41 -8.01 2.90
C HIS A 110 -5.06 -9.36 3.57
N ASP A 111 -4.27 -10.20 2.90
CA ASP A 111 -3.82 -11.49 3.44
C ASP A 111 -2.78 -11.35 4.57
N GLU A 112 -2.05 -10.23 4.65
CA GLU A 112 -1.02 -10.04 5.69
C GLU A 112 -1.61 -9.77 7.08
N LEU A 113 -2.73 -9.06 7.14
CA LEU A 113 -3.35 -8.66 8.42
C LEU A 113 -4.07 -9.83 9.09
N ASN A 114 -4.67 -10.73 8.30
CA ASN A 114 -5.29 -11.95 8.82
C ASN A 114 -4.24 -12.87 9.50
N HIS A 115 -3.04 -12.97 8.93
CA HIS A 115 -1.95 -13.75 9.54
C HIS A 115 -1.37 -13.09 10.79
N ALA A 116 -1.35 -11.76 10.88
CA ALA A 116 -0.88 -11.05 12.06
C ALA A 116 -1.80 -11.23 13.27
N LEU A 117 -3.13 -11.29 13.05
CA LEU A 117 -4.11 -11.59 14.09
C LEU A 117 -4.02 -13.04 14.57
N LEU A 118 -3.78 -13.99 13.67
CA LEU A 118 -3.61 -15.41 14.01
C LEU A 118 -2.29 -15.69 14.74
N ALA A 119 -1.23 -14.93 14.47
CA ALA A 119 0.06 -15.08 15.16
C ALA A 119 0.10 -14.42 16.56
N ALA A 120 -0.92 -13.61 16.89
CA ALA A 120 -1.07 -12.93 18.17
C ALA A 120 -2.11 -13.61 19.09
N ALA A 121 -2.74 -14.69 18.62
CA ALA A 121 -3.70 -15.52 19.36
C ALA A 121 -3.03 -16.79 19.89
#